data_AF-A0A838GP08-F1
#
_entry.id   AF-A0A838GP08-F1
#
_cell.length_a   1.000
_cell.length_b   1.000
_cell.length_c   1.000
_cell.angle_alpha   90.00
_cell.angle_beta   90.00
_cell.angle_gamma   90.00
#
_symmetry.space_group_name_H-M   'P 1'
#
loop_
_entity.id
_entity.type
_entity.pdbx_description
1 polymer ?
#
loop_
_entity_poly.entity_id
_entity_poly.type
_entity_poly.pdbx_seq_one_letter_code
_entity_poly.pdbx_strand_id
1 'polypeptide(L)'
;MFALVVGDCTGDITEGGVLTELDAVPCADPHGAEAYASIDMDDGDFPGDEAVQTQADDGCVAEFEAFVGLPYDDSELLSTYLTPTEESWAQGDREILCFVYDDGGPTTGSLEGAER
;
A
#
# COMPACT_ATOMS: atom_id res chain seq x y z
N MET A 1 2.89 -6.91 11.98
CA MET A 1 1.73 -7.42 11.22
C MET A 1 0.72 -6.32 11.17
N PHE A 2 0.42 -5.85 9.97
CA PHE A 2 -0.65 -4.89 9.78
C PHE A 2 -2.01 -5.55 9.96
N ALA A 3 -3.05 -4.75 10.23
CA ALA A 3 -4.42 -5.23 10.28
C ALA A 3 -4.99 -5.52 8.87
N LEU A 4 -4.40 -4.90 7.85
CA LEU A 4 -4.75 -5.02 6.45
C LEU A 4 -3.81 -6.00 5.75
N VAL A 5 -4.34 -6.76 4.81
CA VAL A 5 -3.59 -7.65 3.92
C VAL A 5 -3.97 -7.39 2.46
N VAL A 6 -3.19 -7.93 1.52
CA VAL A 6 -3.49 -7.83 0.08
C VAL A 6 -4.93 -8.27 -0.22
N GLY A 7 -5.66 -7.44 -0.95
CA GLY A 7 -7.08 -7.57 -1.28
C GLY A 7 -8.04 -6.89 -0.30
N ASP A 8 -7.54 -6.36 0.82
CA ASP A 8 -8.37 -5.55 1.73
C ASP A 8 -8.51 -4.12 1.20
N CYS A 9 -9.73 -3.60 1.31
CA CYS A 9 -10.04 -2.21 1.05
C CYS A 9 -10.15 -1.44 2.37
N THR A 10 -9.80 -0.16 2.35
CA THR A 10 -9.77 0.71 3.54
C THR A 10 -10.22 2.12 3.21
N GLY A 11 -10.49 2.93 4.23
CA GLY A 11 -10.71 4.37 4.08
C GLY A 11 -9.49 5.10 3.52
N ASP A 12 -9.56 6.43 3.49
CA ASP A 12 -8.47 7.25 2.95
C ASP A 12 -7.16 7.06 3.72
N ILE A 13 -6.06 6.93 2.98
CA ILE A 13 -4.70 6.91 3.53
C ILE A 13 -4.16 8.34 3.43
N THR A 14 -4.20 9.09 4.54
CA THR A 14 -3.79 10.51 4.51
C THR A 14 -2.27 10.69 4.43
N GLU A 15 -1.83 11.72 3.68
CA GLU A 15 -0.41 12.09 3.53
C GLU A 15 0.26 12.39 4.89
N GLY A 16 1.44 11.81 5.08
CA GLY A 16 2.23 11.92 6.31
C GLY A 16 2.36 10.62 7.11
N GLY A 17 1.90 9.49 6.56
CA GLY A 17 2.00 8.16 7.21
C GLY A 17 1.13 8.03 8.45
N VAL A 18 0.24 9.00 8.71
CA VAL A 18 -0.71 8.95 9.81
C VAL A 18 -2.00 8.38 9.28
N LEU A 19 -2.38 7.27 9.90
CA LEU A 19 -3.46 6.42 9.47
C LEU A 19 -4.65 6.71 10.38
N THR A 20 -5.67 7.38 9.84
CA THR A 20 -6.87 7.69 10.63
C THR A 20 -7.88 6.55 10.64
N GLU A 21 -7.99 5.78 9.55
CA GLU A 21 -8.94 4.67 9.40
C GLU A 21 -8.31 3.54 8.54
N LEU A 22 -7.73 2.52 9.20
CA LEU A 22 -7.16 1.31 8.56
C LEU A 22 -7.96 0.04 8.82
N ASP A 23 -9.22 0.18 9.16
CA ASP A 23 -10.07 -0.98 9.29
C ASP A 23 -10.46 -1.47 7.90
N ALA A 24 -10.31 -2.78 7.66
CA ALA A 24 -10.77 -3.40 6.43
C ALA A 24 -12.28 -3.16 6.27
N VAL A 25 -12.67 -2.61 5.12
CA VAL A 25 -14.06 -2.43 4.69
C VAL A 25 -14.34 -3.28 3.45
N PRO A 26 -15.61 -3.67 3.20
CA PRO A 26 -15.93 -4.36 1.96
C PRO A 26 -15.60 -3.50 0.74
N CYS A 27 -14.80 -4.00 -0.20
CA CYS A 27 -14.51 -3.29 -1.45
C CYS A 27 -15.77 -2.96 -2.27
N ALA A 28 -16.87 -3.68 -2.05
CA ALA A 28 -18.16 -3.40 -2.69
C ALA A 28 -18.85 -2.14 -2.14
N ASP A 29 -18.37 -1.59 -1.01
CA ASP A 29 -18.77 -0.30 -0.48
C ASP A 29 -17.75 0.79 -0.88
N PRO A 30 -18.13 2.07 -0.86
CA PRO A 30 -17.20 3.17 -1.13
C PRO A 30 -15.99 3.15 -0.17
N HIS A 31 -14.78 3.20 -0.73
CA HIS A 31 -13.53 3.13 0.02
C HIS A 31 -12.44 3.98 -0.64
N GLY A 32 -11.41 4.33 0.12
CA GLY A 32 -10.34 5.25 -0.31
C GLY A 32 -9.16 4.55 -0.96
N ALA A 33 -8.80 3.35 -0.49
CA ALA A 33 -7.64 2.62 -1.00
C ALA A 33 -7.83 1.09 -0.93
N GLU A 34 -7.05 0.36 -1.72
CA GLU A 34 -6.98 -1.10 -1.71
C GLU A 34 -5.53 -1.57 -1.61
N ALA A 35 -5.26 -2.52 -0.70
CA ALA A 35 -3.96 -3.15 -0.58
C ALA A 35 -3.73 -4.11 -1.75
N TYR A 36 -2.69 -3.88 -2.54
CA TYR A 36 -2.43 -4.68 -3.75
C TYR A 36 -1.17 -5.54 -3.70
N ALA A 37 -0.19 -5.18 -2.87
CA ALA A 37 1.04 -5.93 -2.73
C ALA A 37 1.57 -5.86 -1.30
N SER A 38 2.19 -6.96 -0.84
CA SER A 38 2.93 -7.04 0.42
C SER A 38 4.33 -7.53 0.11
N ILE A 39 5.33 -6.83 0.65
CA ILE A 39 6.76 -7.06 0.38
C ILE A 39 7.46 -7.20 1.72
N ASP A 40 8.06 -8.36 1.95
CA ASP A 40 8.87 -8.61 3.15
C ASP A 40 10.32 -8.18 2.91
N MET A 41 10.84 -7.32 3.77
CA MET A 41 12.27 -6.99 3.82
C MET A 41 13.09 -8.10 4.46
N ASP A 42 14.36 -8.21 4.07
CA ASP A 42 15.30 -9.12 4.70
C ASP A 42 15.47 -8.85 6.20
N ASP A 43 15.67 -9.92 6.97
CA ASP A 43 15.98 -9.82 8.39
C ASP A 43 17.33 -9.12 8.66
N GLY A 44 17.41 -8.38 9.76
CA GLY A 44 18.64 -7.73 10.19
C GLY A 44 18.41 -6.56 11.14
N ASP A 45 19.45 -5.73 11.29
CA ASP A 45 19.32 -4.44 11.94
C ASP A 45 18.46 -3.49 11.09
N PHE A 46 17.74 -2.57 11.74
CA PHE A 46 16.91 -1.60 11.02
C PHE A 46 17.78 -0.76 10.08
N PRO A 47 17.52 -0.77 8.75
CA PRO A 47 18.40 -0.14 7.78
C PRO A 47 18.27 1.38 7.73
N GLY A 48 17.30 1.95 8.47
CA GLY A 48 16.96 3.37 8.48
C GLY A 48 15.78 3.68 7.55
N ASP A 49 15.02 4.72 7.90
CA ASP A 49 13.78 5.07 7.20
C ASP A 49 13.97 5.36 5.71
N GLU A 50 15.10 5.94 5.31
CA GLU A 50 15.42 6.23 3.90
C GLU A 50 15.57 4.94 3.07
N ALA A 51 16.22 3.92 3.63
CA ALA A 51 16.41 2.64 2.97
C ALA A 51 15.08 1.87 2.86
N VAL A 52 14.25 1.94 3.90
CA VAL A 52 12.91 1.32 3.91
C VAL A 52 12.00 1.99 2.87
N GLN A 53 11.98 3.32 2.80
CA GLN A 53 11.19 4.06 1.81
C GLN A 53 11.65 3.75 0.39
N THR A 54 12.97 3.72 0.14
CA THR A 54 13.50 3.36 -1.19
C THR A 54 13.04 1.97 -1.62
N GLN A 55 13.06 1.00 -0.70
CA GLN A 55 12.58 -0.36 -0.98
C GLN A 55 11.07 -0.41 -1.25
N ALA A 56 10.30 0.42 -0.55
CA ALA A 56 8.86 0.53 -0.75
C ALA A 56 8.52 1.17 -2.10
N ASP A 57 9.18 2.28 -2.46
CA ASP A 57 9.01 2.95 -3.76
C ASP A 57 9.26 1.96 -4.91
N ASP A 58 10.44 1.32 -4.92
CA ASP A 58 10.83 0.39 -5.98
C ASP A 58 9.92 -0.84 -6.03
N GLY A 59 9.60 -1.40 -4.86
CA GLY A 59 8.81 -2.62 -4.73
C GLY A 59 7.35 -2.43 -5.13
N CYS A 60 6.71 -1.39 -4.61
CA CYS A 60 5.31 -1.10 -4.91
C CYS A 60 5.11 -0.78 -6.40
N VAL A 61 5.97 0.05 -6.99
CA VAL A 61 5.91 0.35 -8.43
C VAL A 61 6.10 -0.90 -9.30
N ALA A 62 6.97 -1.83 -8.88
CA ALA A 62 7.20 -3.08 -9.62
C ALA A 62 5.96 -3.99 -9.66
N GLU A 63 5.15 -4.01 -8.60
CA GLU A 63 3.94 -4.83 -8.51
C GLU A 63 2.68 -4.12 -9.05
N PHE A 64 2.75 -2.80 -9.24
CA PHE A 64 1.60 -1.98 -9.64
C PHE A 64 0.97 -2.42 -10.96
N GLU A 65 1.77 -2.60 -12.02
CA GLU A 65 1.27 -2.98 -13.34
C GLU A 65 0.59 -4.36 -13.31
N ALA A 66 1.13 -5.29 -12.53
CA ALA A 66 0.57 -6.63 -12.40
C ALA A 66 -0.83 -6.61 -11.76
N PHE A 67 -1.08 -5.65 -10.87
CA PHE A 67 -2.38 -5.48 -10.21
C PHE A 67 -3.36 -4.63 -11.03
N VAL A 68 -2.98 -3.41 -11.43
CA VAL A 68 -3.87 -2.45 -12.10
C VAL A 68 -4.11 -2.79 -13.58
N GLY A 69 -3.13 -3.43 -14.22
CA GLY A 69 -3.14 -3.71 -15.66
C GLY A 69 -2.55 -2.59 -16.53
N LEU A 70 -2.04 -1.51 -15.94
CA LEU A 70 -1.31 -0.42 -16.60
C LEU A 70 -0.02 -0.09 -15.85
N PRO A 71 1.05 0.34 -16.55
CA PRO A 71 2.22 0.92 -15.91
C PRO A 71 1.84 2.11 -15.04
N TYR A 72 2.52 2.29 -13.90
CA TYR A 72 2.25 3.39 -12.97
C TYR A 72 2.25 4.77 -13.66
N ASP A 73 3.21 5.01 -14.55
CA ASP A 73 3.34 6.29 -15.27
C ASP A 73 2.21 6.56 -16.30
N ASP A 74 1.46 5.52 -16.69
CA ASP A 74 0.37 5.58 -17.67
C ASP A 74 -1.03 5.52 -17.01
N SER A 75 -1.09 5.33 -15.69
CA SER A 75 -2.30 5.14 -14.87
C SER A 75 -2.77 6.46 -14.25
N GLU A 76 -4.10 6.62 -14.09
CA GLU A 76 -4.68 7.70 -13.28
C GLU A 76 -4.73 7.37 -11.78
N LEU A 77 -4.59 6.08 -11.43
CA LEU A 77 -4.45 5.64 -10.05
C LEU A 77 -3.05 5.89 -9.51
N LEU A 78 -2.99 6.18 -8.22
CA LEU A 78 -1.76 6.45 -7.48
C LEU A 78 -1.44 5.32 -6.51
N SER A 79 -0.18 5.24 -6.11
CA SER A 79 0.32 4.24 -5.16
C SER A 79 0.84 4.93 -3.91
N THR A 80 0.57 4.34 -2.76
CA THR A 80 1.16 4.70 -1.46
C THR A 80 1.50 3.42 -0.71
N TYR A 81 2.13 3.53 0.47
CA TYR A 81 2.55 2.36 1.22
C TYR A 81 2.60 2.60 2.73
N LEU A 82 2.50 1.49 3.45
CA LEU A 82 2.89 1.38 4.85
C LEU A 82 4.23 0.67 4.93
N THR A 83 5.07 1.19 5.80
CA THR A 83 6.42 0.70 6.02
C THR A 83 6.63 0.37 7.49
N PRO A 84 7.56 -0.55 7.80
CA PRO A 84 7.93 -0.80 9.18
C PRO A 84 8.67 0.41 9.73
N THR A 85 8.27 0.85 10.92
CA THR A 85 9.03 1.79 11.75
C THR A 85 10.14 1.06 12.50
N GLU A 86 11.17 1.77 12.99
CA GLU A 86 12.20 1.20 13.85
C GLU A 86 11.61 0.42 15.05
N GLU A 87 10.53 0.95 15.66
CA GLU A 87 9.85 0.31 16.79
C GLU A 87 9.18 -1.01 16.38
N SER A 88 8.46 -1.03 15.25
CA SER A 88 7.85 -2.26 14.73
C SER A 88 8.91 -3.26 14.24
N TRP A 89 10.04 -2.77 13.71
CA TRP A 89 11.16 -3.59 13.29
C TRP A 89 11.79 -4.33 14.46
N ALA A 90 11.95 -3.66 15.61
CA ALA A 90 12.40 -4.29 16.85
C ALA A 90 11.46 -5.40 17.36
N GLN A 91 10.21 -5.40 16.91
CA GLN A 91 9.19 -6.41 17.19
C GLN A 91 9.10 -7.49 16.10
N GLY A 92 9.97 -7.43 15.09
CA GLY A 92 10.04 -8.39 13.98
C GLY A 92 9.21 -8.01 12.76
N ASP A 93 8.68 -6.78 12.69
CA ASP A 93 7.98 -6.32 11.50
C ASP A 93 8.97 -6.01 10.37
N ARG A 94 8.72 -6.58 9.20
CA ARG A 94 9.51 -6.41 7.98
C ARG A 94 8.62 -6.05 6.79
N GLU A 95 7.33 -5.95 7.03
CA GLU A 95 6.33 -5.89 5.98
C GLU A 95 6.22 -4.46 5.45
N ILE A 96 6.27 -4.33 4.12
CA ILE A 96 5.85 -3.15 3.38
C ILE A 96 4.53 -3.51 2.72
N LEU A 97 3.48 -2.73 2.96
CA LEU A 97 2.16 -2.96 2.39
C LEU A 97 1.82 -1.82 1.43
N CYS A 98 1.66 -2.16 0.15
CA CYS A 98 1.39 -1.22 -0.94
C CYS A 98 -0.12 -1.06 -1.14
N PHE A 99 -0.55 0.18 -1.36
CA PHE A 99 -1.94 0.56 -1.56
C PHE A 99 -2.11 1.34 -2.83
N VAL A 100 -3.20 1.07 -3.55
CA VAL A 100 -3.62 1.81 -4.72
C VAL A 100 -4.87 2.64 -4.38
N TYR A 101 -4.95 3.86 -4.89
CA TYR A 101 -6.06 4.77 -4.65
C TYR A 101 -6.29 5.72 -5.82
N ASP A 102 -7.43 6.39 -5.80
CA ASP A 102 -7.86 7.38 -6.80
C ASP A 102 -7.87 8.78 -6.17
N ASP A 103 -7.12 9.74 -6.75
CA ASP A 103 -7.07 11.11 -6.24
C ASP A 103 -8.35 11.92 -6.51
N GLY A 104 -9.22 11.41 -7.39
CA GLY A 104 -10.56 11.89 -7.66
C GLY A 104 -11.58 11.57 -6.56
N GLY A 105 -11.23 10.71 -5.60
CA GLY A 105 -12.04 10.36 -4.42
C GLY A 105 -12.35 8.87 -4.29
N PRO A 106 -13.29 8.50 -3.40
CA PRO A 106 -13.56 7.09 -3.11
C PRO A 106 -14.02 6.29 -4.33
N THR A 107 -13.54 5.05 -4.42
CA THR A 107 -13.91 4.08 -5.46
C THR A 107 -14.88 3.03 -4.92
N THR A 108 -15.40 2.16 -5.78
CA THR A 108 -16.25 1.03 -5.42
C THR A 108 -15.95 -0.16 -6.34
N GLY A 109 -15.81 -1.33 -5.74
CA GLY A 109 -15.21 -2.51 -6.38
C GLY A 109 -13.69 -2.52 -6.23
N SER A 110 -13.09 -3.68 -6.45
CA SER A 110 -11.62 -3.79 -6.50
C SER A 110 -11.06 -3.02 -7.70
N LEU A 111 -9.89 -2.43 -7.51
CA LEU A 111 -9.07 -1.78 -8.52
C LEU A 111 -8.17 -2.78 -9.29
N GLU A 112 -8.23 -4.08 -8.96
CA GLU A 112 -7.55 -5.13 -9.71
C GLU A 112 -8.05 -5.15 -11.17
N GLY A 113 -7.12 -4.99 -12.12
CA GLY A 113 -7.42 -4.97 -13.55
C GLY A 113 -8.34 -3.82 -13.96
N ALA A 114 -8.33 -2.69 -13.23
CA ALA A 114 -9.16 -1.54 -13.56
C ALA A 114 -8.76 -0.84 -14.86
N GLU A 115 -7.51 -1.03 -15.32
CA GLU A 115 -6.97 -0.49 -16.58
C GLU A 115 -7.21 1.03 -16.74
N ARG A 116 -7.00 1.80 -15.66
CA ARG A 116 -7.33 3.22 -15.58
C ARG A 116 -6.16 4.04 -15.06
#